data_AF-A0A066Z657-F1
#
_entry.id   AF-A0A066Z657-F1
#
_cell.length_a   1.000
_cell.length_b   1.000
_cell.length_c   1.000
_cell.angle_alpha   90.00
_cell.angle_beta   90.00
_cell.angle_gamma   90.00
#
_symmetry.space_group_name_H-M   'P 1'
#
loop_
_entity.id
_entity.type
_entity.pdbx_description
1 polymer ?
#
loop_
_entity_poly.entity_id
_entity_poly.type
_entity_poly.pdbx_seq_one_letter_code
_entity_poly.pdbx_strand_id
1 'polypeptide(L)' 'MPYEGSRATARALGRAELLTVDGYGHTVLANPSACASRYEARYLIDGVLPPPGTVCAPDRLPFGG' A
#
# COMPACT_ATOMS: atom_id res chain seq x y z
N MET A 1 10.54 -8.74 10.04
CA MET A 1 10.08 -9.25 8.71
C MET A 1 9.88 -8.09 7.74
N PRO A 2 9.98 -8.25 6.39
CA PRO A 2 9.95 -7.12 5.44
C PRO A 2 8.78 -6.13 5.64
N TYR A 3 7.56 -6.63 5.87
CA TYR A 3 6.38 -5.80 6.15
C TYR A 3 6.45 -5.06 7.51
N GLU A 4 7.05 -5.67 8.55
CA GLU A 4 7.27 -4.97 9.82
C GLU A 4 8.25 -3.79 9.67
N GLY A 5 9.20 -3.90 8.73
CA GLY A 5 10.06 -2.79 8.33
C GLY A 5 9.23 -1.59 7.85
N SER A 6 8.25 -1.81 6.97
CA SER A 6 7.32 -0.77 6.52
C SER A 6 6.53 -0.15 7.67
N ARG A 7 6.05 -0.97 8.62
CA ARG A 7 5.37 -0.47 9.84
C ARG A 7 6.30 0.40 10.69
N ALA A 8 7.57 0.03 10.82
CA ALA A 8 8.56 0.81 11.56
C ALA A 8 8.88 2.14 10.87
N THR A 9 9.03 2.13 9.54
CA THR A 9 9.26 3.36 8.75
C THR A 9 8.09 4.33 8.88
N ALA A 10 6.84 3.87 8.78
CA ALA A 10 5.67 4.73 8.96
C ALA A 10 5.67 5.42 10.33
N ARG A 11 6.02 4.70 11.40
CA ARG A 11 6.19 5.28 12.75
C ARG A 11 7.34 6.29 12.81
N ALA A 12 8.48 5.99 12.19
CA ALA A 12 9.66 6.85 12.21
C ALA A 12 9.45 8.18 11.46
N LEU A 13 8.65 8.18 10.38
CA LEU A 13 8.32 9.39 9.63
C LEU A 13 7.41 10.36 10.41
N GLY A 14 6.68 9.88 11.43
CA GLY A 14 5.89 10.68 12.37
C GLY A 14 4.61 11.33 11.79
N ARG A 15 4.58 11.62 10.49
CA ARG A 15 3.41 12.16 9.76
C ARG A 15 3.17 11.38 8.47
N ALA A 16 3.02 10.07 8.59
CA ALA A 16 2.77 9.16 7.48
C ALA A 16 1.73 8.11 7.87
N GLU A 17 0.97 7.62 6.88
CA GLU A 17 0.08 6.47 7.03
C GLU A 17 0.58 5.31 6.16
N LEU A 18 0.45 4.09 6.67
CA LEU A 18 0.83 2.88 5.94
C LEU A 18 -0.36 2.34 5.14
N LEU A 19 -0.25 2.40 3.81
CA LEU A 19 -1.12 1.67 2.90
C LEU A 19 -0.56 0.26 2.69
N THR A 20 -1.35 -0.76 2.99
CA THR A 20 -0.94 -2.16 2.83
C THR A 20 -1.60 -2.77 1.60
N VAL A 21 -0.84 -3.51 0.80
CA VAL A 21 -1.39 -4.45 -0.19
C VAL A 21 -1.15 -5.86 0.33
N ASP A 22 -2.21 -6.55 0.71
CA ASP A 22 -2.15 -7.92 1.22
C ASP A 22 -2.05 -8.91 0.05
N GLY A 23 -0.81 -9.28 -0.29
CA GLY A 23 -0.52 -10.14 -1.41
C GLY A 23 0.99 -10.38 -1.55
N TYR A 24 1.36 -11.02 -2.65
CA TYR A 24 2.76 -11.31 -2.96
C TYR A 24 3.23 -10.48 -4.15
N GLY A 25 4.48 -10.05 -4.09
CA GLY A 25 5.12 -9.27 -5.16
C GLY A 25 6.13 -8.28 -4.61
N HIS A 26 6.82 -7.58 -5.50
CA HIS A 26 7.66 -6.44 -5.13
C HIS A 26 7.45 -5.24 -6.04
N THR A 27 7.12 -4.15 -5.33
CA THR A 27 6.57 -2.82 -5.67
C THR A 27 5.12 -2.82 -6.17
N VAL A 28 4.28 -1.98 -5.55
CA VAL A 28 2.83 -1.85 -5.89
C VAL A 28 2.62 -1.36 -7.32
N LEU A 29 3.46 -0.46 -7.83
CA LEU A 29 3.37 0.01 -9.21
C LEU A 29 3.58 -1.11 -10.25
N ALA A 30 4.38 -2.13 -9.91
CA ALA A 30 4.59 -3.31 -10.74
C ALA A 30 3.65 -4.48 -10.41
N ASN A 31 2.89 -4.40 -9.32
CA ASN A 31 1.94 -5.42 -8.86
C ASN A 31 0.55 -4.80 -8.73
N PRO A 32 -0.25 -4.81 -9.82
CA PRO A 32 -1.45 -4.00 -9.93
C PRO A 32 -2.43 -4.19 -8.76
N SER A 33 -2.87 -3.06 -8.20
CA SER A 33 -3.99 -2.98 -7.27
C SER A 33 -4.71 -1.67 -7.53
N ALA A 34 -5.89 -1.73 -8.16
CA ALA A 34 -6.69 -0.54 -8.44
C ALA A 34 -7.08 0.21 -7.15
N CYS A 35 -7.24 -0.52 -6.04
CA CYS A 35 -7.42 0.05 -4.70
C CYS A 35 -6.21 0.90 -4.28
N ALA A 36 -5.00 0.33 -4.36
CA ALA A 36 -3.79 1.04 -3.95
C ALA A 36 -3.49 2.23 -4.86
N SER A 37 -3.59 2.06 -6.18
CA SER A 37 -3.35 3.12 -7.15
C SER A 37 -4.27 4.33 -6.97
N ARG A 38 -5.52 4.14 -6.51
CA ARG A 38 -6.42 5.24 -6.18
C ARG A 38 -5.95 6.05 -4.98
N TYR A 39 -5.44 5.40 -3.93
CA TYR A 39 -4.88 6.09 -2.77
C TYR A 39 -3.56 6.77 -3.09
N GLU A 40 -2.70 6.14 -3.89
CA GLU A 40 -1.46 6.77 -4.38
C GLU A 40 -1.76 8.04 -5.18
N ALA A 41 -2.70 7.97 -6.14
CA ALA A 41 -3.09 9.12 -6.94
C ALA A 41 -3.67 10.25 -6.07
N ARG A 42 -4.56 9.92 -5.13
CA ARG A 42 -5.17 10.90 -4.21
C ARG A 42 -4.14 11.53 -3.28
N TYR A 43 -3.14 10.79 -2.82
CA TYR A 43 -2.05 11.35 -2.02
C TYR A 43 -1.17 12.29 -2.86
N LEU A 44 -0.79 11.87 -4.07
CA LEU A 44 0.09 12.65 -4.93
C LEU A 44 -0.57 13.91 -5.51
N ILE A 45 -1.87 13.87 -5.79
CA ILE A 45 -2.62 14.98 -6.38
C ILE A 45 -3.20 15.89 -5.29
N ASP A 46 -3.87 15.32 -4.29
CA ASP A 46 -4.67 16.07 -3.32
C ASP A 46 -4.00 16.17 -1.94
N GLY A 47 -2.88 15.45 -1.71
CA GLY A 47 -2.21 15.40 -0.41
C GLY A 47 -2.99 14.63 0.66
N VAL A 48 -3.97 13.81 0.28
CA VAL A 48 -4.84 13.11 1.24
C VAL A 48 -4.36 11.69 1.50
N LEU A 49 -4.09 11.41 2.77
CA LEU A 49 -3.67 10.09 3.26
C LEU A 49 -4.84 9.09 3.30
N PRO A 50 -4.55 7.78 3.17
CA PRO A 50 -5.55 6.74 3.43
C PRO A 50 -5.96 6.74 4.92
N PRO A 51 -7.17 6.24 5.26
CA PRO A 51 -7.53 5.96 6.64
C PRO A 51 -6.50 5.03 7.32
N PRO A 52 -6.27 5.18 8.64
CA PRO A 52 -5.36 4.29 9.36
C PRO A 52 -5.74 2.82 9.23
N GLY A 53 -4.75 1.97 8.93
CA GLY A 53 -4.96 0.53 8.77
C GLY A 53 -5.62 0.12 7.45
N THR A 54 -5.64 0.99 6.44
CA THR A 54 -6.15 0.64 5.11
C THR A 54 -5.36 -0.53 4.50
N VAL A 55 -6.10 -1.56 4.08
CA VAL A 55 -5.58 -2.74 3.37
C VAL A 55 -6.29 -2.87 2.03
N CYS A 56 -5.52 -3.06 0.97
CA CYS A 56 -5.98 -3.35 -0.38
C CYS A 56 -5.58 -4.78 -0.76
N ALA A 57 -6.32 -5.38 -1.69
CA ALA A 57 -5.93 -6.63 -2.35
C ALA A 57 -5.23 -6.34 -3.70
N PRO A 58 -4.37 -7.23 -4.20
CA PRO A 58 -3.92 -7.17 -5.58
C PRO A 58 -5.09 -7.46 -6.54
N ASP A 59 -5.03 -6.92 -7.74
CA ASP A 59 -6.05 -7.15 -8.78
C ASP A 59 -6.04 -8.59 -9.30
N ARG A 60 -4.90 -9.28 -9.14
CA ARG A 60 -4.67 -10.65 -9.59
C ARG A 60 -3.89 -11.41 -8.54
N LEU A 61 -4.32 -12.63 -8.24
CA LEU A 61 -3.57 -13.54 -7.38
C LEU A 61 -2.45 -14.19 -8.17
N PRO A 62 -1.26 -14.38 -7.57
CA PRO A 62 -0.09 -14.95 -8.26
C PRO A 62 -0.26 -16.42 -8.65
N PHE A 63 -1.14 -17.17 -7.96
CA PHE A 63 -1.33 -18.62 -8.16
C PHE A 63 -2.81 -19.05 -8.21
N GLY A 64 -3.71 -18.14 -8.60
CA GLY A 64 -5.12 -18.46 -8.85
C GLY A 64 -5.33 -18.87 -10.30
N GLY A 65 -5.85 -20.08 -10.54
CA GLY A 65 -6.28 -20.55 -11.86
C GLY A 65 -7.54 -19.87 -12.36
#